data_AF-A0A1Y1QWM2-F1
#
_entry.id   AF-A0A1Y1QWM2-F1
#
_cell.length_a   1.000
_cell.length_b   1.000
_cell.length_c   1.000
_cell.angle_alpha   90.00
_cell.angle_beta   90.00
_cell.angle_gamma   90.00
#
_symmetry.space_group_name_H-M   'P 1'
#
loop_
_entity.id
_entity.type
_entity.pdbx_description
1 polymer ?
#
loop_
_entity_poly.entity_id
_entity_poly.type
_entity_poly.pdbx_seq_one_letter_code
_entity_poly.pdbx_strand_id
1 'polypeptide(L)'
;MKNPAITTTREAFITISKHSRSFSMQVIQDDAVLHNLTCNFLEHGQQLYAAVIAPADDRQRLAQRVVSFLSAHLRISDRLAMQREVLTCIEGCLGKRRMPG
;
A
#
# COMPACT_ATOMS: atom_id res chain seq x y z
N MET A 1 -3.09 13.29 18.13
CA MET A 1 -3.66 12.02 17.61
C MET A 1 -2.64 11.35 16.70
N LYS A 2 -2.41 10.04 16.85
CA LYS A 2 -1.41 9.29 16.06
C LYS A 2 -1.95 8.87 14.68
N ASN A 3 -1.05 8.63 13.73
CA ASN A 3 -1.37 8.04 12.43
C ASN A 3 -1.86 6.59 12.55
N PRO A 4 -2.50 6.03 11.50
CA PRO A 4 -2.73 4.59 11.41
C PRO A 4 -1.41 3.81 11.56
N ALA A 5 -1.45 2.66 12.21
CA ALA A 5 -0.30 1.79 12.30
C ALA A 5 -0.16 0.99 11.00
N ILE A 6 1.04 0.95 10.43
CA ILE A 6 1.38 0.09 9.29
C ILE A 6 2.16 -1.11 9.79
N THR A 7 1.66 -2.31 9.51
CA THR A 7 2.36 -3.58 9.80
C THR A 7 2.49 -4.39 8.52
N THR A 8 3.69 -4.91 8.26
CA THR A 8 3.92 -5.81 7.11
C THR A 8 3.82 -7.26 7.61
N THR A 9 2.89 -8.04 7.06
CA THR A 9 2.76 -9.48 7.34
C THR A 9 3.45 -10.32 6.26
N ARG A 10 3.50 -11.65 6.46
CA ARG A 10 4.11 -12.59 5.49
C ARG A 10 3.49 -12.37 4.10
N GLU A 11 4.31 -12.43 3.06
CA GLU A 11 3.89 -12.39 1.63
C GLU A 11 3.27 -11.06 1.14
N ALA A 12 3.94 -9.94 1.41
CA ALA A 12 3.64 -8.64 0.78
C ALA A 12 2.26 -8.03 1.10
N PHE A 13 1.66 -8.45 2.22
CA PHE A 13 0.47 -7.80 2.77
C PHE A 13 0.89 -6.72 3.77
N ILE A 14 0.33 -5.53 3.57
CA ILE A 14 0.52 -4.37 4.42
C ILE A 14 -0.80 -4.10 5.11
N THR A 15 -0.87 -4.37 6.41
CA THR A 15 -2.04 -4.06 7.23
C THR A 15 -1.93 -2.63 7.74
N ILE A 16 -2.97 -1.84 7.51
CA ILE A 16 -3.07 -0.44 7.91
C ILE A 16 -4.29 -0.30 8.80
N SER A 17 -4.09 -0.09 10.10
CA SER A 17 -5.16 -0.10 11.09
C SER A 17 -5.23 1.17 11.91
N LYS A 18 -6.46 1.59 12.22
CA LYS A 18 -6.74 2.68 13.15
C LYS A 18 -8.11 2.48 13.79
N HIS A 19 -8.14 2.40 15.12
CA HIS A 19 -9.34 2.09 15.90
C HIS A 19 -9.99 0.78 15.42
N SER A 20 -11.27 0.81 15.02
CA SER A 20 -12.05 -0.34 14.57
C SER A 20 -11.89 -0.67 13.08
N ARG A 21 -11.12 0.11 12.31
CA ARG A 21 -10.93 -0.10 10.87
C ARG A 21 -9.53 -0.59 10.56
N SER A 22 -9.46 -1.57 9.66
CA SER A 22 -8.22 -2.17 9.19
C SER A 22 -8.32 -2.48 7.70
N PHE A 23 -7.32 -2.03 6.95
CA PHE A 23 -7.15 -2.37 5.55
C PHE A 23 -5.97 -3.30 5.39
N SER A 24 -6.10 -4.34 4.58
CA SER A 24 -4.97 -5.11 4.07
C SER A 24 -4.69 -4.65 2.65
N MET A 25 -3.44 -4.29 2.37
CA MET A 25 -2.98 -3.83 1.07
C MET A 25 -2.03 -4.86 0.47
N GLN A 26 -2.30 -5.29 -0.77
CA GLN A 26 -1.43 -6.18 -1.53
C GLN A 26 -0.76 -5.39 -2.65
N VAL A 27 0.57 -5.51 -2.76
CA VAL A 27 1.36 -4.88 -3.84
C VAL A 27 1.58 -5.89 -4.97
N ILE A 28 1.09 -5.56 -6.16
CA ILE A 28 1.20 -6.36 -7.38
C ILE A 28 2.05 -5.58 -8.36
N GLN A 29 3.08 -6.24 -8.90
CA GLN A 29 3.83 -5.73 -10.04
C GLN A 29 3.34 -6.46 -11.27
N ASP A 30 2.86 -5.71 -12.26
CA ASP A 30 2.50 -6.23 -13.56
C ASP A 30 3.71 -6.09 -14.49
N ASP A 31 4.19 -7.22 -15.00
CA ASP A 31 5.32 -7.30 -15.93
C ASP A 31 4.89 -7.18 -17.39
N ALA A 32 3.63 -6.82 -17.66
CA ALA A 32 3.13 -6.48 -18.99
C ALA A 32 3.78 -5.21 -19.57
N VAL A 33 3.49 -4.92 -20.85
CA VAL A 33 4.06 -3.83 -21.67
C VAL A 33 4.07 -2.44 -21.00
N LEU A 34 3.09 -2.17 -20.13
CA LEU A 34 2.95 -0.86 -19.47
C LEU A 34 3.66 -0.77 -18.11
N HIS A 35 4.24 -1.86 -17.61
CA HIS A 35 4.98 -1.95 -16.34
C HIS A 35 4.34 -1.14 -15.21
N ASN A 36 3.26 -1.66 -14.64
CA ASN A 36 2.51 -0.97 -13.59
C ASN A 36 2.69 -1.63 -12.23
N LEU A 37 2.66 -0.81 -11.18
CA LEU A 37 2.45 -1.25 -9.81
C LEU A 37 1.01 -0.99 -9.41
N THR A 38 0.39 -1.98 -8.79
CA THR A 38 -0.98 -1.92 -8.30
C THR A 38 -1.02 -2.24 -6.81
N CYS A 39 -1.74 -1.43 -6.04
CA CYS A 39 -2.12 -1.71 -4.66
C CYS A 39 -3.62 -2.01 -4.59
N ASN A 40 -3.96 -3.24 -4.23
CA ASN A 40 -5.33 -3.68 -3.96
C ASN A 40 -5.60 -3.66 -2.46
N PHE A 41 -6.81 -3.29 -2.07
CA PHE A 41 -7.20 -3.17 -0.66
C PHE A 41 -8.31 -4.15 -0.30
N LEU A 42 -8.23 -4.70 0.92
CA LEU A 42 -9.28 -5.48 1.54
C LEU A 42 -9.67 -4.85 2.87
N GLU A 43 -10.97 -4.77 3.16
CA GLU A 43 -11.51 -4.39 4.47
C GLU A 43 -12.24 -5.59 5.06
N HIS A 44 -11.87 -6.02 6.26
CA HIS A 44 -12.43 -7.23 6.92
C HIS A 44 -12.41 -8.50 6.04
N GLY A 45 -11.38 -8.66 5.21
CA GLY A 45 -11.23 -9.82 4.31
C GLY A 45 -12.05 -9.73 3.01
N GLN A 46 -12.85 -8.67 2.83
CA GLN A 46 -13.57 -8.41 1.59
C GLN A 46 -12.75 -7.47 0.70
N GLN A 47 -12.62 -7.81 -0.58
CA GLN A 47 -11.97 -6.93 -1.54
C GLN A 47 -12.77 -5.63 -1.68
N LEU A 48 -12.05 -4.51 -1.61
CA LEU A 48 -12.56 -3.25 -2.10
C LEU A 48 -12.37 -3.26 -3.61
N TYR A 49 -13.39 -2.88 -4.37
CA TYR A 49 -13.32 -2.71 -5.84
C TYR A 49 -12.45 -1.50 -6.25
N ALA A 50 -11.41 -1.20 -5.48
CA ALA A 50 -10.52 -0.07 -5.65
C ALA A 50 -9.08 -0.57 -5.75
N ALA A 51 -8.48 -0.34 -6.93
CA ALA A 51 -7.07 -0.55 -7.20
C ALA A 51 -6.37 0.81 -7.34
N VAL A 52 -5.25 0.99 -6.65
CA VAL A 52 -4.40 2.17 -6.81
C VAL A 52 -3.22 1.80 -7.68
N ILE A 53 -3.08 2.46 -8.83
CA ILE A 53 -2.12 2.07 -9.87
C ILE A 53 -1.10 3.20 -10.08
N ALA A 54 0.15 2.89 -10.38
CA ALA A 54 1.13 3.85 -10.90
C ALA A 54 2.14 3.13 -11.80
N PRO A 55 2.87 3.85 -12.67
CA PRO A 55 4.03 3.30 -13.35
C PRO A 55 5.02 2.69 -12.34
N ALA A 56 5.67 1.58 -12.71
CA ALA A 56 6.53 0.82 -11.79
C ALA A 56 7.82 1.53 -11.39
N ASP A 57 8.27 2.48 -12.21
CA ASP A 57 9.37 3.41 -11.96
C ASP A 57 8.97 4.55 -11.01
N ASP A 58 7.66 4.82 -10.82
CA ASP A 58 7.15 5.91 -9.99
C ASP A 58 6.46 5.40 -8.70
N ARG A 59 7.25 4.75 -7.85
CA ARG A 59 6.82 4.20 -6.56
C ARG A 59 6.35 5.29 -5.58
N GLN A 60 6.94 6.49 -5.67
CA GLN A 60 6.55 7.62 -4.82
C GLN A 60 5.12 8.07 -5.12
N ARG A 61 4.75 8.17 -6.40
CA ARG A 61 3.38 8.48 -6.80
C ARG A 61 2.40 7.39 -6.38
N LEU A 62 2.81 6.12 -6.43
CA LEU A 62 1.99 5.03 -5.89
C LEU A 62 1.69 5.26 -4.41
N ALA A 63 2.71 5.53 -3.59
CA ALA A 63 2.55 5.80 -2.16
C ALA A 63 1.65 7.02 -1.88
N GLN A 64 1.78 8.09 -2.66
CA GLN A 64 0.90 9.27 -2.56
C GLN A 64 -0.57 8.94 -2.85
N ARG A 65 -0.83 8.15 -3.90
CA ARG A 65 -2.18 7.72 -4.26
C ARG A 65 -2.77 6.79 -3.20
N VAL A 66 -1.97 5.90 -2.63
CA VAL A 66 -2.36 5.04 -1.51
C VAL A 66 -2.76 5.87 -0.29
N VAL A 67 -1.93 6.84 0.12
CA VAL A 67 -2.27 7.73 1.25
C VAL A 67 -3.53 8.54 0.97
N SER A 68 -3.74 8.98 -0.28
CA SER A 68 -4.96 9.69 -0.67
C SER A 68 -6.19 8.80 -0.56
N PHE A 69 -6.11 7.55 -1.02
CA PHE A 69 -7.16 6.55 -0.83
C PHE A 69 -7.45 6.29 0.65
N LEU A 70 -6.42 6.06 1.46
CA LEU A 70 -6.55 5.83 2.90
C LEU A 70 -7.16 7.04 3.61
N SER A 71 -6.83 8.26 3.18
CA SER A 71 -7.38 9.48 3.77
C SER A 71 -8.88 9.63 3.59
N ALA A 72 -9.45 9.01 2.55
CA ALA A 72 -10.90 8.97 2.35
C ALA A 72 -11.61 8.02 3.32
N HIS A 73 -10.88 7.07 3.91
CA HIS A 73 -11.45 6.01 4.76
C HIS A 73 -10.99 6.06 6.23
N LEU A 74 -9.83 6.65 6.48
CA LEU A 74 -9.16 6.78 7.77
C LEU A 74 -8.67 8.21 7.97
N ARG A 75 -8.76 8.71 9.21
CA ARG A 75 -8.15 9.99 9.57
C ARG A 75 -6.63 9.84 9.64
N ILE A 76 -5.91 10.54 8.77
CA ILE A 76 -4.44 10.63 8.78
C ILE A 76 -4.04 12.01 9.30
N SER A 77 -3.22 12.03 10.36
CA SER A 77 -2.82 13.28 11.03
C SER A 77 -1.57 13.90 10.39
N ASP A 78 -0.64 13.05 9.95
CA ASP A 78 0.59 13.44 9.26
C ASP A 78 0.67 12.66 7.94
N ARG A 79 0.33 13.33 6.84
CA ARG A 79 0.28 12.73 5.50
C ARG A 79 1.68 12.39 4.99
N LEU A 80 2.68 13.21 5.32
CA LEU A 80 4.05 13.03 4.82
C LEU A 80 4.72 11.84 5.50
N ALA A 81 4.57 11.71 6.83
CA ALA A 81 5.03 10.53 7.55
C ALA A 81 4.36 9.25 7.02
N MET A 82 3.04 9.27 6.85
CA MET A 82 2.30 8.12 6.31
C MET A 82 2.77 7.75 4.90
N GLN A 83 3.03 8.73 4.03
CA GLN A 83 3.52 8.47 2.67
C GLN A 83 4.90 7.80 2.70
N ARG A 84 5.80 8.22 3.59
CA ARG A 84 7.13 7.61 3.75
C ARG A 84 7.05 6.18 4.26
N GLU A 85 6.16 5.91 5.22
CA GLU A 85 5.94 4.55 5.73
C GLU A 85 5.34 3.64 4.64
N VAL A 86 4.32 4.11 3.92
CA VAL A 86 3.73 3.38 2.79
C VAL A 86 4.78 3.10 1.72
N LEU A 87 5.61 4.08 1.36
CA LEU A 87 6.69 3.91 0.38
C LEU A 87 7.68 2.84 0.82
N THR A 88 8.18 2.94 2.06
CA THR A 88 9.09 1.94 2.65
C THR A 88 8.49 0.53 2.57
N CYS A 89 7.20 0.39 2.88
CA CYS A 89 6.51 -0.89 2.80
C CYS A 89 6.37 -1.41 1.36
N ILE A 90 6.02 -0.55 0.40
CA ILE A 90 5.95 -0.91 -1.03
C ILE A 90 7.32 -1.41 -1.50
N GLU A 91 8.39 -0.66 -1.22
CA GLU A 91 9.75 -1.02 -1.61
C GLU A 91 10.22 -2.32 -0.96
N GLY A 92 9.91 -2.52 0.33
CA GLY A 92 10.20 -3.78 1.02
C GLY A 92 9.46 -4.98 0.43
N CYS A 93 8.20 -4.81 -0.01
CA CYS A 93 7.44 -5.85 -0.69
C CYS A 93 8.04 -6.22 -2.05
N LEU A 94 8.46 -5.22 -2.83
CA LEU A 94 9.09 -5.43 -4.13
C LEU A 94 10.49 -6.05 -4.02
N GLY A 95 11.27 -5.65 -3.00
CA GLY A 95 12.59 -6.21 -2.74
C GLY A 95 12.56 -7.69 -2.36
N LYS A 96 11.55 -8.14 -1.60
CA LYS A 96 11.37 -9.56 -1.24
C LYS A 96 10.99 -10.46 -2.42
N ARG A 97 10.35 -9.92 -3.46
CA ARG A 97 10.04 -10.67 -4.69
C ARG A 97 11.26 -10.91 -5.59
N ARG A 98 12.38 -10.23 -5.36
CA ARG A 98 13.60 -10.31 -6.19
C ARG A 98 14.54 -11.48 -5.89
N MET A 99 14.09 -12.54 -5.21
CA MET A 99 14.79 -13.83 -5.22
C MET A 99 14.01 -14.88 -6.02
N PRO A 100 14.19 -14.96 -7.35
CA PRO A 100 14.37 -16.24 -7.99
C PRO A 100 15.78 -16.76 -7.64
N GLY A 101 15.88 -18.07 -7.40
CA GLY A 101 17.11 -18.75 -6.94
C GLY A 101 18.31 -18.65 -7.88
#